data_AF-A0A9E1S8I8-F1
#
_entry.id   AF-A0A9E1S8I8-F1
#
_cell.length_a   1.000
_cell.length_b   1.000
_cell.length_c   1.000
_cell.angle_alpha   90.00
_cell.angle_beta   90.00
_cell.angle_gamma   90.00
#
_symmetry.space_group_name_H-M   'P 1'
#
loop_
_entity.id
_entity.type
_entity.pdbx_description
1 polymer ?
#
loop_
_entity_poly.entity_id
_entity_poly.type
_entity_poly.pdbx_seq_one_letter_code
_entity_poly.pdbx_strand_id
1 'polypeptide(L)'
;MSKELEAETALKNLEVHSIQRQKSIEDLRKINNNKDQTIAALSQLNDELISEIKRIKGDLYRDSNTDDLSKGPSTQLDSLKSEVKKLKNNLALKSEELKSLRYRNDSLEGRISDLELSPTTNKSQLLPTFSSIASYPSRNINPINQKRSGQSKLRFEAVVTALNGKSKEAFYTEFFILPISLENIMRKGGIELANYSGVDTYAELWARSRKNAFLFPDVHKKIRSLLLNFEDRGEGKRVRTDVDGSAVIEGLPAGKYFVIGTASLGKVGVTWSVPVSLNTGNNKISLTLANCSWSL
;
A
#
# COMPACT_ATOMS: atom_id res chain seq x y z
N MET A 1 -49.25 -39.13 33.24
CA MET A 1 -47.87 -38.72 33.55
C MET A 1 -47.05 -38.30 32.33
N SER A 2 -46.89 -39.13 31.27
CA SER A 2 -45.99 -38.75 30.14
C SER A 2 -46.40 -37.49 29.35
N LYS A 3 -47.70 -37.28 29.09
CA LYS A 3 -48.20 -36.10 28.34
C LYS A 3 -48.09 -34.78 29.11
N GLU A 4 -48.07 -34.85 30.43
CA GLU A 4 -48.05 -33.68 31.30
C GLU A 4 -46.63 -33.10 31.42
N LEU A 5 -45.63 -34.00 31.48
CA LEU A 5 -44.21 -33.64 31.43
C LEU A 5 -43.80 -33.04 30.06
N GLU A 6 -44.38 -33.54 28.98
CA GLU A 6 -44.17 -33.01 27.62
C GLU A 6 -44.80 -31.61 27.45
N ALA A 7 -45.99 -31.39 28.02
CA ALA A 7 -46.61 -30.07 28.03
C ALA A 7 -45.82 -29.06 28.89
N GLU A 8 -45.30 -29.47 30.05
CA GLU A 8 -44.50 -28.62 30.93
C GLU A 8 -43.16 -28.22 30.29
N THR A 9 -42.49 -29.15 29.62
CA THR A 9 -41.24 -28.87 28.88
C THR A 9 -41.49 -27.96 27.67
N ALA A 10 -42.60 -28.14 26.94
CA ALA A 10 -42.98 -27.24 25.86
C ALA A 10 -43.26 -25.81 26.34
N LEU A 11 -43.95 -25.66 27.48
CA LEU A 11 -44.21 -24.35 28.10
C LEU A 11 -42.92 -23.65 28.53
N LYS A 12 -41.98 -24.39 29.14
CA LYS A 12 -40.68 -23.84 29.54
C LYS A 12 -39.84 -23.38 28.35
N ASN A 13 -39.89 -24.12 27.23
CA ASN A 13 -39.23 -23.72 25.99
C ASN A 13 -39.86 -22.47 25.37
N LEU A 14 -41.19 -22.38 25.39
CA LEU A 14 -41.93 -21.19 24.94
C LEU A 14 -41.58 -19.95 25.79
N GLU A 15 -41.47 -20.12 27.10
CA GLU A 15 -41.06 -19.05 28.02
C GLU A 15 -39.64 -18.55 27.73
N VAL A 16 -38.67 -19.47 27.57
CA VAL A 16 -37.28 -19.12 27.21
C VAL A 16 -37.22 -18.38 25.87
N HIS A 17 -37.96 -18.86 24.86
CA HIS A 17 -38.01 -18.21 23.56
C HIS A 17 -38.66 -16.83 23.61
N SER A 18 -39.71 -16.66 24.44
CA SER A 18 -40.35 -15.36 24.69
C SER A 18 -39.39 -14.37 25.32
N ILE A 19 -38.64 -14.79 26.36
CA ILE A 19 -37.63 -13.95 27.03
C ILE A 19 -36.52 -13.56 26.07
N GLN A 20 -36.03 -14.50 25.24
CA GLN A 20 -34.99 -14.22 24.26
C GLN A 20 -35.46 -13.25 23.18
N ARG A 21 -36.70 -13.39 22.70
CA ARG A 21 -37.33 -12.43 21.78
C ARG A 21 -37.43 -11.05 22.41
N GLN A 22 -37.87 -10.96 23.67
CA GLN A 22 -37.98 -9.70 24.39
C GLN A 22 -36.62 -9.00 24.51
N LYS A 23 -35.56 -9.75 24.84
CA LYS A 23 -34.19 -9.24 24.90
C LYS A 23 -33.71 -8.72 23.55
N SER A 24 -33.97 -9.47 22.47
CA SER A 24 -33.62 -9.03 21.11
C SER A 24 -34.34 -7.74 20.70
N ILE A 25 -35.60 -7.56 21.11
CA ILE A 25 -36.35 -6.33 20.85
C ILE A 25 -35.73 -5.15 21.60
N GLU A 26 -35.33 -5.35 22.85
CA GLU A 26 -34.68 -4.31 23.67
C GLU A 26 -33.32 -3.89 23.08
N ASP A 27 -32.51 -4.84 22.63
CA ASP A 27 -31.24 -4.57 21.95
C ASP A 27 -31.44 -3.78 20.65
N LEU A 28 -32.45 -4.13 19.86
CA LEU A 28 -32.82 -3.38 18.64
C LEU A 28 -33.27 -1.95 18.94
N ARG A 29 -34.04 -1.74 20.03
CA ARG A 29 -34.41 -0.40 20.49
C ARG A 29 -33.20 0.43 20.88
N LYS A 30 -32.25 -0.16 21.59
CA LYS A 30 -30.99 0.51 21.97
C LYS A 30 -30.16 0.90 20.75
N ILE A 31 -30.06 0.01 19.76
CA ILE A 31 -29.37 0.29 18.50
C ILE A 31 -30.05 1.42 17.74
N ASN A 32 -31.39 1.42 17.65
CA ASN A 32 -32.13 2.50 16.98
C ASN A 32 -31.95 3.83 17.70
N ASN A 33 -32.05 3.87 19.03
CA ASN A 33 -31.79 5.11 19.79
C ASN A 33 -30.39 5.67 19.53
N ASN A 34 -29.36 4.83 19.48
CA ASN A 34 -28.00 5.27 19.15
C ASN A 34 -27.88 5.80 17.71
N LYS A 35 -28.56 5.15 16.76
CA LYS A 35 -28.62 5.62 15.37
C LYS A 35 -29.33 6.97 15.27
N ASP A 36 -30.46 7.13 15.96
CA ASP A 36 -31.24 8.36 15.97
C ASP A 36 -30.43 9.53 16.57
N GLN A 37 -29.67 9.27 17.65
CA GLN A 37 -28.72 10.25 18.21
C GLN A 37 -27.63 10.62 17.21
N THR A 38 -27.08 9.64 16.49
CA THR A 38 -26.04 9.88 15.48
C THR A 38 -26.60 10.69 14.31
N ILE A 39 -27.81 10.37 13.85
CA ILE A 39 -28.51 11.09 12.78
C ILE A 39 -28.77 12.54 13.21
N ALA A 40 -29.24 12.76 14.44
CA ALA A 40 -29.46 14.11 14.97
C ALA A 40 -28.16 14.95 14.99
N ALA A 41 -27.05 14.36 15.45
CA ALA A 41 -25.75 15.03 15.48
C ALA A 41 -25.23 15.36 14.06
N LEU A 42 -25.38 14.42 13.11
CA LEU A 42 -24.97 14.65 11.72
C LEU A 42 -25.84 15.68 11.01
N SER A 43 -27.15 15.70 11.28
CA SER A 43 -28.06 16.72 10.75
C SER A 43 -27.70 18.11 11.27
N GLN A 44 -27.39 18.24 12.56
CA GLN A 44 -26.93 19.51 13.14
C GLN A 44 -25.65 20.02 12.49
N LEU A 45 -24.67 19.13 12.27
CA LEU A 45 -23.40 19.48 11.62
C LEU A 45 -23.64 19.90 10.16
N ASN A 46 -24.53 19.20 9.45
CA ASN A 46 -24.91 19.58 8.09
C ASN A 46 -25.58 20.96 8.04
N ASP A 47 -26.48 21.28 8.97
CA ASP A 47 -27.12 22.59 9.04
C ASP A 47 -26.12 23.72 9.32
N GLU A 48 -25.11 23.47 10.17
CA GLU A 48 -24.01 24.38 10.42
C GLU A 48 -23.15 24.61 9.17
N LEU A 49 -22.77 23.53 8.46
CA LEU A 49 -22.02 23.62 7.20
C LEU A 49 -22.78 24.37 6.11
N ILE A 50 -24.09 24.12 5.98
CA ILE A 50 -24.94 24.82 5.01
C ILE A 50 -25.03 26.31 5.36
N SER A 51 -25.14 26.65 6.65
CA SER A 51 -25.15 28.04 7.10
C SER A 51 -23.82 28.74 6.80
N GLU A 52 -22.71 28.03 6.98
CA GLU A 52 -21.37 28.51 6.67
C GLU A 52 -21.17 28.74 5.17
N ILE A 53 -21.61 27.78 4.34
CA ILE A 53 -21.59 27.92 2.88
C ILE A 53 -22.45 29.12 2.45
N LYS A 54 -23.61 29.32 3.07
CA LYS A 54 -24.49 30.47 2.78
C LYS A 54 -23.84 31.79 3.18
N ARG A 55 -23.13 31.84 4.31
CA ARG A 55 -22.36 33.01 4.74
C ARG A 55 -21.24 33.34 3.76
N ILE A 56 -20.41 32.34 3.42
CA ILE A 56 -19.30 32.48 2.46
C ILE A 56 -19.82 32.94 1.10
N LYS A 57 -20.93 32.38 0.62
CA LYS A 57 -21.56 32.82 -0.63
C LYS A 57 -22.16 34.23 -0.52
N GLY A 58 -22.73 34.61 0.62
CA GLY A 58 -23.23 35.96 0.85
C GLY A 58 -22.12 37.02 0.83
N ASP A 59 -20.96 36.70 1.39
CA ASP A 59 -19.78 37.58 1.40
C ASP A 59 -19.19 37.75 -0.01
N LEU A 60 -19.21 36.70 -0.84
CA LEU A 60 -18.77 36.76 -2.25
C LEU A 60 -19.62 37.68 -3.15
N TYR A 61 -20.88 37.96 -2.78
CA TYR A 61 -21.75 38.89 -3.53
C TYR A 61 -21.73 40.33 -3.00
N ARG A 62 -21.18 40.57 -1.79
CA ARG A 62 -20.98 41.94 -1.26
C ARG A 62 -19.68 42.58 -1.74
N ASP A 63 -18.69 41.79 -2.11
CA ASP A 63 -17.35 42.26 -2.51
C ASP A 63 -17.25 42.73 -3.98
N SER A 64 -18.34 42.75 -4.74
CA SER A 64 -18.35 43.24 -6.13
C SER A 64 -18.73 44.71 -6.29
N ASN A 65 -18.97 45.44 -5.19
CA ASN A 65 -19.25 46.88 -5.21
C ASN A 65 -18.55 47.54 -4.02
N THR A 66 -17.28 47.92 -4.16
CA THR A 66 -16.68 49.19 -3.72
C THR A 66 -15.16 49.11 -3.85
N ASP A 67 -14.60 50.03 -4.65
CA ASP A 67 -13.22 50.48 -4.53
C ASP A 67 -12.96 50.96 -3.09
N ASP A 68 -11.86 50.54 -2.47
CA ASP A 68 -10.79 51.43 -1.96
C ASP A 68 -9.81 50.66 -1.02
N LEU A 69 -8.59 51.18 -0.93
CA LEU A 69 -7.39 50.75 -0.20
C LEU A 69 -7.60 50.11 1.20
N SER A 70 -6.85 49.03 1.50
CA SER A 70 -5.82 48.97 2.58
C SER A 70 -5.41 47.53 2.97
N LYS A 71 -4.27 47.43 3.68
CA LYS A 71 -3.41 46.26 3.94
C LYS A 71 -4.05 45.05 4.68
N GLY A 72 -3.87 43.84 4.13
CA GLY A 72 -3.86 42.51 4.80
C GLY A 72 -5.21 41.75 4.83
N PRO A 73 -5.30 40.43 4.48
CA PRO A 73 -4.44 39.33 4.97
C PRO A 73 -3.96 38.40 3.83
N SER A 74 -2.76 38.62 3.29
CA SER A 74 -2.20 37.79 2.20
C SER A 74 -1.75 36.39 2.63
N THR A 75 -1.54 36.13 3.93
CA THR A 75 -0.92 34.89 4.41
C THR A 75 -1.86 33.67 4.37
N GLN A 76 -3.15 33.85 4.65
CA GLN A 76 -4.13 32.75 4.58
C GLN A 76 -4.50 32.39 3.15
N LEU A 77 -4.63 33.38 2.25
CA LEU A 77 -4.91 33.16 0.84
C LEU A 77 -3.74 32.42 0.16
N ASP A 78 -2.50 32.81 0.46
CA ASP A 78 -1.31 32.13 -0.06
C ASP A 78 -1.17 30.71 0.51
N SER A 79 -1.53 30.51 1.78
CA SER A 79 -1.60 29.17 2.39
C SER A 79 -2.64 28.29 1.70
N LEU A 80 -3.87 28.78 1.52
CA LEU A 80 -4.93 28.07 0.80
C LEU A 80 -4.52 27.77 -0.64
N LYS A 81 -3.88 28.72 -1.33
CA LYS A 81 -3.39 28.54 -2.70
C LYS A 81 -2.31 27.46 -2.78
N SER A 82 -1.44 27.38 -1.77
CA SER A 82 -0.45 26.32 -1.66
C SER A 82 -1.09 24.95 -1.39
N GLU A 83 -2.16 24.92 -0.60
CA GLU A 83 -2.91 23.71 -0.25
C GLU A 83 -3.72 23.20 -1.44
N VAL A 84 -4.41 24.08 -2.16
CA VAL A 84 -5.07 23.78 -3.44
C VAL A 84 -4.08 23.23 -4.46
N LYS A 85 -2.86 23.79 -4.54
CA LYS A 85 -1.81 23.28 -5.42
C LYS A 85 -1.35 21.86 -5.01
N LYS A 86 -1.22 21.59 -3.71
CA LYS A 86 -0.91 20.25 -3.18
C LYS A 86 -2.03 19.25 -3.47
N LEU A 87 -3.28 19.63 -3.21
CA LEU A 87 -4.47 18.80 -3.47
C LEU A 87 -4.61 18.49 -4.96
N LYS A 88 -4.39 19.47 -5.85
CA LYS A 88 -4.42 19.27 -7.29
C LYS A 88 -3.35 18.28 -7.77
N ASN A 89 -2.13 18.37 -7.24
CA ASN A 89 -1.07 17.40 -7.54
C ASN A 89 -1.40 16.00 -7.00
N ASN A 90 -1.95 15.91 -5.79
CA ASN A 90 -2.35 14.63 -5.19
C ASN A 90 -3.48 13.99 -6.01
N LEU A 91 -4.50 14.77 -6.40
CA LEU A 91 -5.59 14.32 -7.23
C LEU A 91 -5.11 13.83 -8.61
N ALA A 92 -4.16 14.53 -9.23
CA ALA A 92 -3.56 14.09 -10.49
C ALA A 92 -2.83 12.75 -10.35
N LEU A 93 -2.05 12.56 -9.28
CA LEU A 93 -1.37 11.29 -8.99
C LEU A 93 -2.37 10.16 -8.70
N LYS A 94 -3.41 10.44 -7.92
CA LYS A 94 -4.48 9.48 -7.62
C LYS A 94 -5.29 9.12 -8.86
N SER A 95 -5.52 10.07 -9.76
CA SER A 95 -6.18 9.81 -11.04
C SER A 95 -5.35 8.89 -11.93
N GLU A 96 -4.04 9.06 -11.98
CA GLU A 96 -3.14 8.18 -12.75
C GLU A 96 -3.04 6.77 -12.12
N GLU A 97 -2.97 6.69 -10.78
CA GLU A 97 -3.04 5.41 -10.05
C GLU A 97 -4.35 4.68 -10.33
N LEU A 98 -5.48 5.39 -10.33
CA LEU A 98 -6.81 4.85 -10.61
C LEU A 98 -6.94 4.39 -12.07
N LYS A 99 -6.34 5.13 -13.01
CA LYS A 99 -6.24 4.73 -14.41
C LYS A 99 -5.43 3.42 -14.56
N SER A 100 -4.29 3.31 -13.87
CA SER A 100 -3.48 2.09 -13.86
C SER A 100 -4.23 0.90 -13.25
N LEU A 101 -4.98 1.14 -12.17
CA LEU A 101 -5.86 0.14 -11.54
C LEU A 101 -6.94 -0.35 -12.50
N ARG A 102 -7.61 0.55 -13.21
CA ARG A 102 -8.63 0.20 -14.22
C ARG A 102 -8.06 -0.69 -15.31
N TYR A 103 -6.91 -0.33 -15.89
CA TYR A 103 -6.25 -1.20 -16.89
C TYR A 103 -5.92 -2.60 -16.36
N ARG A 104 -5.50 -2.71 -15.09
CA ARG A 104 -5.25 -4.02 -14.48
C ARG A 104 -6.54 -4.81 -14.28
N ASN A 105 -7.61 -4.16 -13.85
CA ASN A 105 -8.92 -4.81 -13.72
C ASN A 105 -9.44 -5.29 -15.06
N ASP A 106 -9.41 -4.46 -16.11
CA ASP A 106 -9.85 -4.84 -17.46
C ASP A 106 -9.05 -6.06 -17.97
N SER A 107 -7.74 -6.08 -17.70
CA SER A 107 -6.87 -7.20 -18.05
C SER A 107 -7.15 -8.47 -17.22
N LEU A 108 -7.55 -8.34 -15.97
CA LEU A 108 -7.93 -9.47 -15.12
C LEU A 108 -9.30 -10.01 -15.53
N GLU A 109 -10.24 -9.14 -15.83
CA GLU A 109 -11.59 -9.48 -16.28
C GLU A 109 -11.54 -10.28 -17.58
N GLY A 110 -10.75 -9.85 -18.57
CA GLY A 110 -10.54 -10.64 -19.79
C GLY A 110 -9.97 -12.04 -19.53
N ARG A 111 -9.03 -12.18 -18.58
CA ARG A 111 -8.48 -13.49 -18.21
C ARG A 111 -9.46 -14.35 -17.44
N ILE A 112 -10.34 -13.74 -16.64
CA ILE A 112 -11.44 -14.44 -15.97
C ILE A 112 -12.41 -14.98 -17.03
N SER A 113 -12.78 -14.18 -18.03
CA SER A 113 -13.60 -14.64 -19.15
C SER A 113 -12.96 -15.80 -19.92
N ASP A 114 -11.65 -15.74 -20.18
CA ASP A 114 -10.92 -16.85 -20.82
C ASP A 114 -10.92 -18.14 -19.97
N LEU A 115 -10.82 -18.00 -18.64
CA LEU A 115 -10.86 -19.12 -17.68
C LEU A 115 -12.25 -19.72 -17.53
N GLU A 116 -13.31 -18.91 -17.62
CA GLU A 116 -14.71 -19.37 -17.61
C GLU A 116 -15.05 -20.17 -18.88
N LEU A 117 -14.41 -19.86 -20.01
CA LEU A 117 -14.60 -20.57 -21.28
C LEU A 117 -13.79 -21.88 -21.40
N SER A 118 -12.74 -22.09 -20.59
CA SER A 118 -11.90 -23.31 -20.65
C SER A 118 -11.23 -23.64 -19.29
N PRO A 119 -11.82 -24.53 -18.47
CA PRO A 119 -11.37 -24.77 -17.09
C PRO A 119 -10.10 -25.64 -16.95
N THR A 120 -9.41 -25.99 -18.04
CA THR A 120 -8.22 -26.87 -18.03
C THR A 120 -6.98 -26.18 -18.60
N THR A 121 -6.51 -25.11 -17.96
CA THR A 121 -5.29 -24.40 -18.37
C THR A 121 -4.21 -24.47 -17.28
N ASN A 122 -3.01 -24.90 -17.66
CA ASN A 122 -1.86 -25.13 -16.78
C ASN A 122 -1.47 -23.88 -15.96
N LYS A 123 -1.20 -24.09 -14.67
CA LYS A 123 -0.91 -23.04 -13.65
C LYS A 123 0.32 -22.16 -13.98
N SER A 124 1.16 -22.57 -14.92
CA SER A 124 2.32 -21.84 -15.43
C SER A 124 1.97 -20.66 -16.35
N GLN A 125 0.75 -20.61 -16.91
CA GLN A 125 0.26 -19.48 -17.70
C GLN A 125 -0.49 -18.42 -16.87
N LEU A 126 -0.62 -18.64 -15.54
CA LEU A 126 -1.31 -17.71 -14.64
C LEU A 126 -0.42 -16.58 -14.10
N LEU A 127 0.88 -16.61 -14.36
CA LEU A 127 1.80 -15.51 -14.07
C LEU A 127 1.58 -14.35 -15.07
N PRO A 128 1.74 -13.08 -14.65
CA PRO A 128 1.70 -11.95 -15.58
C PRO A 128 2.87 -12.08 -16.55
N THR A 129 2.60 -12.65 -17.71
CA THR A 129 3.47 -12.51 -18.87
C THR A 129 3.11 -11.18 -19.48
N PHE A 130 4.06 -10.24 -19.51
CA PHE A 130 3.92 -9.06 -20.35
C PHE A 130 3.81 -9.58 -21.79
N SER A 131 2.60 -9.61 -22.35
CA SER A 131 2.41 -9.76 -23.77
C SER A 131 3.02 -8.53 -24.42
N SER A 132 4.22 -8.72 -24.97
CA SER A 132 4.74 -7.85 -26.02
C SER A 132 3.65 -7.73 -27.08
N ILE A 133 3.30 -6.49 -27.39
CA ILE A 133 2.41 -6.05 -28.46
C ILE A 133 2.53 -7.00 -29.66
N ALA A 134 1.39 -7.57 -30.06
CA ALA A 134 1.29 -8.40 -31.25
C ALA A 134 1.76 -7.64 -32.49
N SER A 135 2.49 -8.38 -33.30
CA SER A 135 3.07 -8.06 -34.60
C SER A 135 2.09 -7.45 -35.61
N TYR A 136 2.48 -6.29 -36.15
CA TYR A 136 2.21 -5.85 -37.52
C TYR A 136 3.52 -5.87 -38.32
N PRO A 137 3.48 -6.03 -39.65
CA PRO A 137 4.52 -6.70 -40.41
C PRO A 137 5.83 -5.89 -40.50
N SER A 138 6.92 -6.66 -40.46
CA SER A 138 8.32 -6.30 -40.72
C SER A 138 8.53 -4.94 -41.39
N ARG A 139 8.98 -3.96 -40.60
CA ARG A 139 9.99 -3.02 -41.08
C ARG A 139 11.22 -3.21 -40.22
N ASN A 140 12.31 -3.63 -40.87
CA ASN A 140 13.66 -3.62 -40.34
C ASN A 140 13.94 -2.23 -39.75
N ILE A 141 13.84 -2.11 -38.43
CA ILE A 141 14.40 -1.00 -37.69
C ILE A 141 15.45 -1.64 -36.81
N ASN A 142 16.71 -1.44 -37.20
CA ASN A 142 17.88 -1.81 -36.41
C ASN A 142 17.65 -1.48 -34.93
N PRO A 143 18.06 -2.33 -33.98
CA PRO A 143 17.93 -2.03 -32.57
C PRO A 143 18.77 -0.79 -32.26
N ILE A 144 18.12 0.36 -32.15
CA ILE A 144 18.73 1.53 -31.52
C ILE A 144 18.91 1.13 -30.06
N ASN A 145 20.14 0.71 -29.78
CA ASN A 145 20.71 0.54 -28.45
C ASN A 145 20.73 1.93 -27.80
N GLN A 146 19.57 2.44 -27.40
CA GLN A 146 19.46 3.67 -26.63
C GLN A 146 19.93 3.33 -25.22
N LYS A 147 21.25 3.36 -25.03
CA LYS A 147 21.83 3.76 -23.75
C LYS A 147 21.13 5.07 -23.39
N ARG A 148 20.14 5.01 -22.50
CA ARG A 148 19.53 6.20 -21.91
C ARG A 148 20.64 6.86 -21.09
N SER A 149 21.35 7.76 -21.76
CA SER A 149 22.40 8.61 -21.21
C SER A 149 21.75 9.58 -20.24
N GLY A 150 21.60 9.13 -19.01
CA GLY A 150 21.11 9.94 -17.91
C GLY A 150 21.23 9.18 -16.61
N GLN A 151 22.05 9.70 -15.71
CA GLN A 151 22.13 9.14 -14.36
C GLN A 151 20.89 9.56 -13.57
N SER A 152 20.28 8.60 -12.91
CA SER A 152 19.21 8.83 -11.96
C SER A 152 19.78 8.93 -10.54
N LYS A 153 19.15 9.80 -9.76
CA LYS A 153 19.35 9.97 -8.32
C LYS A 153 18.09 9.52 -7.62
N LEU A 154 18.19 8.51 -6.77
CA LEU A 154 17.09 8.03 -5.94
C LEU A 154 17.35 8.45 -4.50
N ARG A 155 16.41 9.20 -3.92
CA ARG A 155 16.34 9.45 -2.47
C ARG A 155 15.22 8.62 -1.89
N PHE A 156 15.48 7.96 -0.77
CA PHE A 156 14.40 7.32 -0.02
C PHE A 156 14.55 7.48 1.48
N GLU A 157 13.42 7.39 2.16
CA GLU A 157 13.28 7.44 3.61
C GLU A 157 12.60 6.14 4.04
N ALA A 158 13.13 5.46 5.03
CA ALA A 158 12.59 4.21 5.56
C ALA A 158 12.14 4.39 7.00
N VAL A 159 10.83 4.50 7.19
CA VAL A 159 10.20 4.84 8.48
C VAL A 159 8.99 3.96 8.73
N VAL A 160 8.92 3.38 9.93
CA VAL A 160 7.80 2.56 10.39
C VAL A 160 7.03 3.33 11.44
N THR A 161 5.78 3.66 11.14
CA THR A 161 4.86 4.30 12.10
C THR A 161 3.95 3.26 12.70
N ALA A 162 4.02 3.06 14.01
CA ALA A 162 3.15 2.14 14.72
C ALA A 162 1.73 2.71 14.88
N LEU A 163 0.76 1.85 15.22
CA LEU A 163 -0.65 2.23 15.39
C LEU A 163 -0.88 3.33 16.45
N ASN A 164 0.04 3.47 17.40
CA ASN A 164 0.02 4.53 18.41
C ASN A 164 0.59 5.88 17.91
N GLY A 165 0.89 6.00 16.61
CA GLY A 165 1.45 7.20 15.99
C GLY A 165 2.95 7.39 16.18
N LYS A 166 3.65 6.52 16.93
CA LYS A 166 5.11 6.61 17.09
C LYS A 166 5.80 6.10 15.84
N SER A 167 6.63 6.95 15.24
CA SER A 167 7.51 6.61 14.12
C SER A 167 8.86 6.11 14.61
N LYS A 168 9.42 5.15 13.89
CA LYS A 168 10.78 4.65 14.09
C LYS A 168 11.46 4.48 12.73
N GLU A 169 12.61 5.09 12.61
CA GLU A 169 13.46 5.09 11.43
C GLU A 169 14.21 3.76 11.32
N ALA A 170 14.36 3.25 10.10
CA ALA A 170 15.26 2.14 9.82
C ALA A 170 16.70 2.64 9.78
N PHE A 171 17.26 3.03 10.93
CA PHE A 171 18.62 3.56 11.02
C PHE A 171 19.68 2.53 10.63
N TYR A 172 20.78 2.96 10.00
CA TYR A 172 21.93 2.12 9.62
C TYR A 172 21.54 0.79 8.94
N THR A 173 20.42 0.79 8.22
CA THR A 173 19.82 -0.37 7.60
C THR A 173 20.25 -0.47 6.16
N GLU A 174 20.57 -1.68 5.74
CA GLU A 174 21.04 -1.94 4.39
C GLU A 174 19.88 -2.15 3.43
N PHE A 175 20.02 -1.54 2.26
CA PHE A 175 19.10 -1.67 1.13
C PHE A 175 19.87 -1.96 -0.16
N PHE A 176 19.20 -2.65 -1.06
CA PHE A 176 19.67 -3.03 -2.38
C PHE A 176 18.68 -2.53 -3.42
N ILE A 177 19.18 -1.91 -4.48
CA ILE A 177 18.39 -1.40 -5.60
C ILE A 177 18.71 -2.28 -6.78
N LEU A 178 17.80 -3.21 -7.07
CA LEU A 178 18.01 -4.32 -8.00
C LEU A 178 16.94 -4.34 -9.09
N PRO A 179 17.25 -4.84 -10.31
CA PRO A 179 16.28 -4.91 -11.40
C PRO A 179 15.23 -6.04 -11.21
N ILE A 180 15.43 -6.91 -10.22
CA ILE A 180 14.62 -8.10 -9.95
C ILE A 180 14.07 -8.02 -8.52
N SER A 181 12.82 -8.46 -8.31
CA SER A 181 12.18 -8.49 -7.00
C SER A 181 12.82 -9.51 -6.05
N LEU A 182 12.65 -9.30 -4.73
CA LEU A 182 13.12 -10.22 -3.70
C LEU A 182 12.62 -11.66 -3.94
N GLU A 183 11.32 -11.81 -4.23
CA GLU A 183 10.67 -13.09 -4.52
C GLU A 183 11.40 -13.88 -5.60
N ASN A 184 11.70 -13.23 -6.73
CA ASN A 184 12.35 -13.87 -7.87
C ASN A 184 13.82 -14.19 -7.58
N ILE A 185 14.52 -13.34 -6.82
CA ILE A 185 15.91 -13.57 -6.41
C ILE A 185 15.99 -14.82 -5.53
N MET A 186 15.12 -14.93 -4.52
CA MET A 186 15.15 -16.06 -3.58
C MET A 186 14.77 -17.38 -4.24
N ARG A 187 13.73 -17.36 -5.09
CA ARG A 187 13.30 -18.53 -5.85
C ARG A 187 14.40 -19.03 -6.80
N LYS A 188 15.05 -18.14 -7.55
CA LYS A 188 16.17 -18.50 -8.45
C LYS A 188 17.43 -18.90 -7.67
N GLY A 189 17.62 -18.36 -6.47
CA GLY A 189 18.73 -18.69 -5.58
C GLY A 189 18.60 -20.02 -4.82
N GLY A 190 17.57 -20.82 -5.12
CA GLY A 190 17.39 -22.14 -4.51
C GLY A 190 17.05 -22.07 -3.02
N ILE A 191 16.30 -21.05 -2.59
CA ILE A 191 15.66 -21.06 -1.28
C ILE A 191 14.24 -21.55 -1.49
N GLU A 192 13.88 -22.66 -0.86
CA GLU A 192 12.53 -23.24 -0.94
C GLU A 192 11.77 -22.95 0.35
N LEU A 193 10.62 -22.28 0.23
CA LEU A 193 9.77 -21.96 1.39
C LEU A 193 9.24 -23.20 2.10
N ALA A 194 9.06 -24.31 1.38
CA ALA A 194 8.60 -25.58 1.94
C ALA A 194 9.50 -26.12 3.07
N ASN A 195 10.78 -25.71 3.10
CA ASN A 195 11.72 -26.11 4.14
C ASN A 195 11.53 -25.32 5.45
N TYR A 196 10.67 -24.31 5.48
CA TYR A 196 10.46 -23.43 6.62
C TYR A 196 9.00 -23.47 7.06
N SER A 197 8.70 -24.30 8.06
CA SER A 197 7.34 -24.45 8.58
C SER A 197 6.80 -23.14 9.14
N GLY A 198 5.57 -22.80 8.73
CA GLY A 198 4.86 -21.59 9.18
C GLY A 198 5.46 -20.29 8.65
N VAL A 199 6.12 -20.32 7.48
CA VAL A 199 6.61 -19.13 6.76
C VAL A 199 6.01 -19.16 5.35
N ASP A 200 5.22 -18.16 5.02
CA ASP A 200 4.45 -18.17 3.76
C ASP A 200 5.13 -17.39 2.63
N THR A 201 6.07 -16.50 2.97
CA THR A 201 6.72 -15.62 1.99
C THR A 201 8.22 -15.47 2.25
N TYR A 202 9.00 -15.17 1.20
CA TYR A 202 10.43 -14.88 1.38
C TYR A 202 10.68 -13.59 2.17
N ALA A 203 9.76 -12.63 2.10
CA ALA A 203 9.85 -11.39 2.87
C ALA A 203 9.75 -11.66 4.37
N GLU A 204 8.83 -12.55 4.77
CA GLU A 204 8.72 -13.06 6.13
C GLU A 204 9.97 -13.85 6.54
N LEU A 205 10.41 -14.78 5.70
CA LEU A 205 11.59 -15.61 5.95
C LEU A 205 12.81 -14.75 6.27
N TRP A 206 13.01 -13.67 5.51
CA TRP A 206 14.14 -12.78 5.73
C TRP A 206 14.04 -12.00 7.05
N ALA A 207 12.86 -11.47 7.38
CA ALA A 207 12.65 -10.76 8.64
C ALA A 207 12.85 -11.68 9.85
N ARG A 208 12.25 -12.88 9.81
CA ARG A 208 12.35 -13.87 10.89
C ARG A 208 13.77 -14.40 11.06
N SER A 209 14.47 -14.70 9.97
CA SER A 209 15.84 -15.23 10.02
C SER A 209 16.85 -14.22 10.57
N ARG A 210 16.63 -12.92 10.34
CA ARG A 210 17.48 -11.88 10.94
C ARG A 210 17.32 -11.79 12.45
N LYS A 211 16.09 -11.98 12.96
CA LYS A 211 15.80 -11.91 14.40
C LYS A 211 16.15 -13.20 15.13
N ASN A 212 15.97 -14.37 14.49
CA ASN A 212 16.15 -15.66 15.12
C ASN A 212 17.05 -16.57 14.26
N ALA A 213 18.37 -16.42 14.45
CA ALA A 213 19.36 -17.24 13.75
C ALA A 213 19.33 -18.72 14.17
N PHE A 214 18.80 -19.05 15.35
CA PHE A 214 18.71 -20.42 15.83
C PHE A 214 17.64 -21.22 15.07
N LEU A 215 16.44 -20.66 14.88
CA LEU A 215 15.37 -21.29 14.10
C LEU A 215 15.64 -21.27 12.58
N PHE A 216 16.46 -20.32 12.12
CA PHE A 216 16.76 -20.13 10.69
C PHE A 216 18.27 -20.03 10.47
N PRO A 217 19.02 -21.13 10.69
CA PRO A 217 20.47 -21.12 10.60
C PRO A 217 20.94 -20.74 9.20
N ASP A 218 21.85 -19.77 9.12
CA ASP A 218 22.48 -19.24 7.91
C ASP A 218 21.54 -18.70 6.80
N VAL A 219 20.22 -18.73 7.00
CA VAL A 219 19.23 -18.23 6.03
C VAL A 219 19.47 -16.75 5.73
N HIS A 220 19.65 -15.93 6.77
CA HIS A 220 19.93 -14.51 6.58
C HIS A 220 21.22 -14.28 5.78
N LYS A 221 22.28 -15.07 6.04
CA LYS A 221 23.55 -14.99 5.31
C LYS A 221 23.36 -15.37 3.84
N LYS A 222 22.66 -16.49 3.57
CA LYS A 222 22.35 -16.93 2.20
C LYS A 222 21.57 -15.88 1.42
N ILE A 223 20.52 -15.31 2.03
CA ILE A 223 19.73 -14.22 1.44
C ILE A 223 20.61 -13.01 1.12
N ARG A 224 21.42 -12.57 2.08
CA ARG A 224 22.35 -11.44 1.91
C ARG A 224 23.36 -11.69 0.79
N SER A 225 23.94 -12.89 0.71
CA SER A 225 24.88 -13.27 -0.36
C SER A 225 24.24 -13.22 -1.74
N LEU A 226 23.00 -13.70 -1.89
CA LEU A 226 22.26 -13.63 -3.16
C LEU A 226 22.06 -12.19 -3.64
N LEU A 227 21.81 -11.25 -2.71
CA LEU A 227 21.65 -9.84 -3.02
C LEU A 227 22.98 -9.17 -3.37
N LEU A 228 24.05 -9.47 -2.61
CA LEU A 228 25.41 -8.96 -2.87
C LEU A 228 25.92 -9.38 -4.25
N ASN A 229 25.60 -10.60 -4.71
CA ASN A 229 25.99 -11.06 -6.05
C ASN A 229 25.51 -10.12 -7.17
N PHE A 230 24.39 -9.39 -7.00
CA PHE A 230 23.95 -8.41 -8.00
C PHE A 230 24.77 -7.12 -7.97
N GLU A 231 25.19 -6.68 -6.78
CA GLU A 231 26.09 -5.54 -6.61
C GLU A 231 27.46 -5.87 -7.22
N ASP A 232 28.02 -7.04 -6.90
CA ASP A 232 29.34 -7.49 -7.38
C ASP A 232 29.37 -7.63 -8.92
N ARG A 233 28.24 -7.97 -9.54
CA ARG A 233 28.07 -8.01 -11.00
C ARG A 233 27.80 -6.63 -11.64
N GLY A 234 27.65 -5.59 -10.84
CA GLY A 234 27.30 -4.24 -11.31
C GLY A 234 25.86 -4.10 -11.83
N GLU A 235 24.99 -5.07 -11.54
CA GLU A 235 23.59 -5.08 -11.95
C GLU A 235 22.67 -4.31 -10.98
N GLY A 236 23.19 -3.95 -9.82
CA GLY A 236 22.46 -3.20 -8.80
C GLY A 236 23.38 -2.34 -7.94
N LYS A 237 22.78 -1.62 -7.00
CA LYS A 237 23.53 -0.84 -6.01
C LYS A 237 23.07 -1.16 -4.60
N ARG A 238 24.02 -1.12 -3.67
CA ARG A 238 23.77 -1.21 -2.24
C ARG A 238 23.93 0.15 -1.61
N VAL A 239 23.13 0.42 -0.60
CA VAL A 239 23.24 1.62 0.23
C VAL A 239 22.87 1.26 1.66
N ARG A 240 23.35 2.06 2.61
CA ARG A 240 22.91 2.00 3.99
C ARG A 240 22.26 3.34 4.35
N THR A 241 21.15 3.29 5.06
CA THR A 241 20.49 4.49 5.59
C THR A 241 21.31 5.14 6.69
N ASP A 242 21.14 6.45 6.86
CA ASP A 242 21.70 7.22 7.96
C ASP A 242 20.89 7.04 9.27
N VAL A 243 21.16 7.89 10.26
CA VAL A 243 20.46 7.90 11.56
C VAL A 243 18.98 8.24 11.42
N ASP A 244 18.61 9.03 10.39
CA ASP A 244 17.24 9.45 10.11
C ASP A 244 16.50 8.46 9.20
N GLY A 245 17.09 7.29 8.94
CA GLY A 245 16.51 6.29 8.04
C GLY A 245 16.50 6.71 6.57
N SER A 246 17.30 7.71 6.20
CA SER A 246 17.37 8.26 4.85
C SER A 246 18.56 7.71 4.08
N ALA A 247 18.41 7.57 2.77
CA ALA A 247 19.50 7.16 1.88
C ALA A 247 19.38 7.82 0.50
N VAL A 248 20.53 8.00 -0.14
CA VAL A 248 20.65 8.55 -1.49
C VAL A 248 21.54 7.64 -2.32
N ILE A 249 21.08 7.32 -3.53
CA ILE A 249 21.83 6.56 -4.52
C ILE A 249 21.90 7.37 -5.80
N GLU A 250 23.08 7.37 -6.41
CA GLU A 250 23.37 8.06 -7.65
C GLU A 250 23.98 7.10 -8.67
N GLY A 251 23.92 7.47 -9.94
CA GLY A 251 24.59 6.73 -11.02
C GLY A 251 23.89 5.44 -11.44
N LEU A 252 22.60 5.27 -11.13
CA LEU A 252 21.78 4.21 -11.71
C LEU A 252 21.19 4.68 -13.04
N PRO A 253 21.21 3.87 -14.12
CA PRO A 253 20.49 4.18 -15.35
C PRO A 253 18.99 4.28 -15.10
N ALA A 254 18.30 5.15 -15.85
CA ALA A 254 16.84 5.19 -15.84
C ALA A 254 16.26 3.81 -16.23
N GLY A 255 15.29 3.31 -15.48
CA GLY A 255 14.79 1.95 -15.62
C GLY A 255 13.86 1.52 -14.49
N LYS A 256 13.43 0.26 -14.50
CA LYS A 256 12.61 -0.32 -13.45
C LYS A 256 13.48 -1.11 -12.49
N TYR A 257 13.34 -0.84 -11.20
CA TYR A 257 14.09 -1.47 -10.12
C TYR A 257 13.16 -1.81 -8.95
N PHE A 258 13.72 -2.45 -7.95
CA PHE A 258 13.12 -2.73 -6.67
C PHE A 258 14.04 -2.19 -5.58
N VAL A 259 13.48 -1.47 -4.61
CA VAL A 259 14.17 -1.12 -3.37
C VAL A 259 13.90 -2.25 -2.37
N ILE A 260 14.96 -3.00 -2.07
CA ILE A 260 14.89 -4.25 -1.31
C ILE A 260 15.68 -4.08 -0.02
N GLY A 261 15.08 -4.37 1.12
CA GLY A 261 15.76 -4.31 2.40
C GLY A 261 14.91 -4.86 3.52
N THR A 262 15.53 -5.16 4.64
CA THR A 262 14.83 -5.60 5.85
C THR A 262 15.35 -4.80 7.04
N ALA A 263 14.49 -4.49 8.00
CA ALA A 263 14.84 -3.79 9.23
C ALA A 263 14.25 -4.50 10.44
N SER A 264 14.98 -4.50 11.56
CA SER A 264 14.51 -5.06 12.84
C SER A 264 13.62 -4.05 13.57
N LEU A 265 12.53 -3.65 12.92
CA LEU A 265 11.50 -2.75 13.44
C LEU A 265 10.25 -3.56 13.80
N GLY A 266 9.56 -3.21 14.88
CA GLY A 266 8.41 -3.99 15.37
C GLY A 266 8.80 -5.22 16.19
N LYS A 267 7.91 -6.23 16.25
CA LYS A 267 8.13 -7.45 17.05
C LYS A 267 9.05 -8.43 16.34
N VAL A 268 9.09 -8.48 15.02
CA VAL A 268 9.97 -9.37 14.26
C VAL A 268 10.84 -8.57 13.31
N GLY A 269 10.22 -7.68 12.54
CA GLY A 269 10.91 -6.94 11.50
C GLY A 269 9.96 -6.46 10.41
N VAL A 270 10.48 -5.64 9.52
CA VAL A 270 9.80 -5.18 8.32
C VAL A 270 10.70 -5.46 7.13
N THR A 271 10.13 -6.03 6.07
CA THR A 271 10.84 -6.30 4.81
C THR A 271 10.15 -5.57 3.67
N TRP A 272 10.94 -4.87 2.87
CA TRP A 272 10.53 -4.16 1.67
C TRP A 272 11.10 -4.84 0.43
N SER A 273 10.27 -4.92 -0.60
CA SER A 273 10.65 -5.22 -1.98
C SER A 273 9.79 -4.37 -2.90
N VAL A 274 10.02 -3.06 -2.86
CA VAL A 274 9.11 -2.07 -3.46
C VAL A 274 9.53 -1.73 -4.88
N PRO A 275 8.67 -1.93 -5.90
CA PRO A 275 8.99 -1.54 -7.26
C PRO A 275 9.11 -0.02 -7.40
N VAL A 276 10.13 0.44 -8.12
CA VAL A 276 10.37 1.85 -8.43
C VAL A 276 10.75 2.00 -9.89
N SER A 277 10.17 2.99 -10.56
CA SER A 277 10.59 3.39 -11.91
C SER A 277 11.46 4.63 -11.79
N LEU A 278 12.76 4.49 -12.09
CA LEU A 278 13.73 5.57 -12.06
C LEU A 278 13.71 6.32 -13.38
N ASN A 279 13.38 7.60 -13.31
CA ASN A 279 13.54 8.55 -14.40
C ASN A 279 14.92 9.23 -14.30
N THR A 280 15.39 9.82 -15.39
CA THR A 280 16.59 10.66 -15.37
C THR A 280 16.42 11.83 -14.40
N GLY A 281 17.45 12.15 -13.63
CA GLY A 281 17.38 13.19 -12.59
C GLY A 281 16.88 12.65 -11.24
N ASN A 282 16.09 13.44 -10.53
CA ASN A 282 15.71 13.16 -9.14
C ASN A 282 14.45 12.29 -9.02
N ASN A 283 14.54 11.25 -8.20
CA ASN A 283 13.46 10.33 -7.86
C ASN A 283 13.36 10.27 -6.33
N LYS A 284 12.13 10.21 -5.79
CA LYS A 284 11.88 10.05 -4.37
C LYS A 284 10.88 8.93 -4.11
N ILE A 285 11.12 8.14 -3.08
CA ILE A 285 10.17 7.15 -2.56
C ILE A 285 10.25 7.11 -1.02
N SER A 286 9.15 6.81 -0.36
CA SER A 286 9.13 6.56 1.09
C SER A 286 8.77 5.10 1.34
N LEU A 287 9.57 4.41 2.14
CA LEU A 287 9.35 3.03 2.56
C LEU A 287 8.66 3.05 3.92
N THR A 288 7.43 2.53 3.98
CA THR A 288 6.56 2.55 5.16
C THR A 288 5.95 1.18 5.39
N LEU A 289 5.15 1.02 6.45
CA LEU A 289 4.36 -0.21 6.62
C LEU A 289 3.34 -0.42 5.51
N ALA A 290 2.81 0.66 4.92
CA ALA A 290 1.77 0.58 3.90
C ALA A 290 2.26 -0.04 2.57
N ASN A 291 3.56 0.04 2.29
CA ASN A 291 4.18 -0.54 1.10
C ASN A 291 5.23 -1.60 1.41
N CYS A 292 5.29 -2.08 2.66
CA CYS A 292 6.15 -3.22 2.98
C CYS A 292 5.62 -4.50 2.32
N SER A 293 6.53 -5.42 2.04
CA SER A 293 6.16 -6.75 1.57
C SER A 293 5.75 -7.66 2.73
N TRP A 294 6.27 -7.37 3.93
CA TRP A 294 5.90 -8.07 5.16
C TRP A 294 6.29 -7.25 6.40
N SER A 295 5.51 -7.36 7.48
CA SER A 295 5.80 -6.75 8.78
C SER A 295 5.14 -7.49 9.94
N LEU A 296 5.80 -7.53 11.11
CA LEU A 296 5.22 -7.95 12.39
C LEU A 296 5.92 -7.31 13.60
#